data_AF-A0A535YUK1-F1
#
_entry.id   AF-A0A535YUK1-F1
#
_cell.length_a   1.000
_cell.length_b   1.000
_cell.length_c   1.000
_cell.angle_alpha   90.00
_cell.angle_beta   90.00
_cell.angle_gamma   90.00
#
_symmetry.space_group_name_H-M   'P 1'
#
loop_
_entity.id
_entity.type
_entity.pdbx_description
1 polymer ?
#
loop_
_entity_poly.entity_id
_entity_poly.type
_entity_poly.pdbx_seq_one_letter_code
_entity_poly.pdbx_strand_id
1 'polypeptide(L)'
;AIYRSSDHWITNTARNGTASVCEVTPEIDELSQKAAAAVGGGFLSVDLLEHPDGLLVNELNYTPEFHGFMAATGIPVADHVIDYVQQVGATEAVA
;
A
#
# COMPACT_ATOMS: atom_id res chain seq x y z
N ALA A 1 -0.23 5.44 -5.57
CA ALA A 1 -0.95 5.19 -4.31
C ALA A 1 -2.45 5.48 -4.53
N ILE A 2 -3.29 5.39 -3.50
CA ILE A 2 -4.67 5.88 -3.55
C ILE A 2 -4.96 6.80 -2.37
N TYR A 3 -5.81 7.81 -2.59
CA TYR A 3 -6.53 8.45 -1.50
C TYR A 3 -7.78 7.64 -1.17
N ARG A 4 -8.12 7.57 0.11
CA ARG A 4 -9.40 7.07 0.60
C ARG A 4 -10.17 8.20 1.26
N SER A 5 -11.29 8.60 0.70
CA SER A 5 -12.14 9.70 1.20
C SER A 5 -13.50 9.18 1.67
N SER A 6 -14.02 9.76 2.75
CA SER A 6 -15.35 9.45 3.29
C SER A 6 -15.88 10.67 4.06
N ASP A 7 -17.20 10.81 4.17
CA ASP A 7 -17.84 11.77 5.07
C ASP A 7 -17.66 11.38 6.56
N HIS A 8 -17.21 10.15 6.81
CA HIS A 8 -16.88 9.64 8.14
C HIS A 8 -15.36 9.65 8.35
N TRP A 9 -14.92 9.72 9.62
CA TRP A 9 -13.48 9.67 9.96
C TRP A 9 -12.81 8.32 9.63
N ILE A 10 -13.60 7.28 9.37
CA ILE A 10 -13.14 5.95 8.96
C ILE A 10 -13.26 5.87 7.45
N THR A 11 -12.13 5.78 6.76
CA THR A 11 -12.05 5.90 5.30
C THR A 11 -11.96 4.56 4.56
N ASN A 12 -12.05 3.42 5.25
CA ASN A 12 -11.96 2.10 4.61
C ASN A 12 -12.98 1.98 3.46
N THR A 13 -12.52 1.45 2.31
CA THR A 13 -13.38 1.19 1.15
C THR A 13 -14.49 0.17 1.47
N ALA A 14 -14.25 -0.73 2.42
CA ALA A 14 -15.25 -1.66 2.95
C ALA A 14 -16.41 -0.96 3.71
N ARG A 15 -16.27 0.31 4.07
CA ARG A 15 -17.27 1.12 4.79
C ARG A 15 -17.68 2.37 4.01
N ASN A 16 -17.92 2.23 2.70
CA ASN A 16 -18.32 3.30 1.78
C ASN A 16 -17.24 4.37 1.51
N GLY A 17 -15.98 4.13 1.91
CA GLY A 17 -14.87 4.98 1.48
C GLY A 17 -14.68 4.91 -0.05
N THR A 18 -14.45 6.05 -0.67
CA THR A 18 -14.16 6.12 -2.12
C THR A 18 -12.66 6.20 -2.34
N ALA A 19 -12.17 5.43 -3.31
CA ALA A 19 -10.77 5.44 -3.72
C ALA A 19 -10.57 6.34 -4.94
N SER A 20 -9.49 7.12 -4.95
CA SER A 20 -9.03 7.88 -6.12
C SER A 20 -7.51 7.80 -6.25
N VAL A 21 -6.99 8.03 -7.44
CA VAL A 21 -5.54 7.99 -7.69
C VAL A 21 -4.84 9.03 -6.83
N CYS A 22 -3.80 8.60 -6.12
CA CYS A 22 -2.85 9.47 -5.42
C CYS A 22 -1.49 9.33 -6.11
N GLU A 23 -0.98 10.45 -6.63
CA GLU A 23 0.36 10.55 -7.17
C GLU A 23 1.38 10.25 -6.06
N VAL A 24 2.35 9.39 -6.36
CA VAL A 24 3.38 9.01 -5.40
C VAL A 24 4.48 10.07 -5.40
N THR A 25 4.50 10.91 -4.37
CA THR A 25 5.59 11.86 -4.14
C THR A 25 6.83 11.15 -3.60
N PRO A 26 8.03 11.78 -3.68
CA PRO A 26 9.23 11.22 -3.06
C PRO A 26 9.07 10.96 -1.55
N GLU A 27 8.32 11.79 -0.83
CA GLU A 27 8.06 11.62 0.60
C GLU A 27 7.19 10.38 0.87
N ILE A 28 6.13 10.16 0.08
CA ILE A 28 5.28 8.97 0.18
C ILE A 28 6.10 7.71 -0.10
N ASP A 29 6.91 7.72 -1.16
CA ASP A 29 7.75 6.59 -1.55
C ASP A 29 8.77 6.25 -0.45
N GLU A 30 9.54 7.23 -0.01
CA GLU A 30 10.57 7.04 1.02
C GLU A 30 9.97 6.55 2.34
N LEU A 31 8.86 7.15 2.79
CA LEU A 31 8.22 6.76 4.04
C LEU A 31 7.61 5.36 3.96
N SER A 32 6.97 5.02 2.84
CA SER A 32 6.37 3.68 2.63
C SER A 32 7.44 2.59 2.61
N GLN A 33 8.56 2.82 1.93
CA GLN A 33 9.68 1.88 1.89
C GLN A 33 10.31 1.70 3.28
N LYS A 34 10.54 2.79 4.02
CA LYS A 34 11.06 2.71 5.40
C LYS A 34 10.12 1.96 6.34
N ALA A 35 8.81 2.22 6.24
CA ALA A 35 7.81 1.54 7.04
C ALA A 35 7.79 0.03 6.75
N ALA A 36 7.82 -0.36 5.47
CA ALA A 36 7.90 -1.76 5.07
C ALA A 36 9.18 -2.43 5.58
N ALA A 37 10.34 -1.79 5.43
CA ALA A 37 11.62 -2.31 5.90
C ALA A 37 11.65 -2.50 7.43
N ALA A 38 11.02 -1.59 8.19
CA ALA A 38 10.94 -1.66 9.64
C ALA A 38 10.20 -2.91 10.16
N VAL A 39 9.34 -3.52 9.34
CA VAL A 39 8.58 -4.74 9.68
C VAL A 39 9.05 -5.99 8.94
N GLY A 40 10.18 -5.92 8.23
CA GLY A 40 10.78 -7.06 7.52
C GLY A 40 10.44 -7.16 6.02
N GLY A 41 9.71 -6.19 5.47
CA GLY A 41 9.36 -6.14 4.05
C GLY A 41 8.27 -7.13 3.64
N GLY A 42 8.23 -7.47 2.34
CA GLY A 42 7.22 -8.34 1.76
C GLY A 42 6.10 -7.59 1.03
N PHE A 43 4.97 -8.27 0.86
CA PHE A 43 3.77 -7.68 0.27
C PHE A 43 2.92 -7.05 1.36
N LEU A 44 2.94 -5.72 1.42
CA LEU A 44 2.29 -4.92 2.46
C LEU A 44 1.48 -3.79 1.83
N SER A 45 0.44 -3.34 2.51
CA SER A 45 -0.08 -1.98 2.32
C SER A 45 0.34 -1.09 3.50
N VAL A 46 0.61 0.18 3.21
CA VAL A 46 0.96 1.20 4.20
C VAL A 46 -0.10 2.29 4.16
N ASP A 47 -0.76 2.50 5.29
CA ASP A 47 -1.74 3.57 5.44
C ASP A 47 -1.06 4.81 6.00
N LEU A 48 -1.12 5.90 5.24
CA LEU A 48 -0.56 7.20 5.61
C LEU A 48 -1.68 8.19 5.95
N LEU A 49 -1.37 9.12 6.85
CA LEU A 49 -2.22 10.26 7.20
C LEU A 49 -1.47 11.56 6.94
N GLU A 50 -2.15 12.54 6.35
CA GLU A 50 -1.62 13.90 6.17
C GLU A 50 -1.74 14.68 7.48
N HIS A 51 -0.63 15.22 7.97
CA HIS A 51 -0.58 16.07 9.15
C HIS A 51 0.10 17.41 8.79
N PRO A 52 -0.21 18.53 9.49
CA PRO A 52 0.42 19.83 9.20
C PRO A 52 1.96 19.83 9.20
N ASP A 53 2.58 18.91 9.94
CA ASP A 53 4.03 18.78 10.07
C ASP A 53 4.64 17.68 9.16
N GLY A 54 3.85 17.06 8.28
CA GLY A 54 4.29 16.00 7.37
C GLY A 54 3.44 14.74 7.40
N LEU A 55 3.86 13.70 6.71
CA LEU A 55 3.12 12.43 6.66
C LEU A 55 3.35 11.56 7.91
N LEU A 56 2.29 10.91 8.38
CA LEU A 56 2.33 9.94 9.49
C LEU A 56 1.99 8.55 8.98
N VAL A 57 2.73 7.54 9.43
CA VAL A 57 2.38 6.13 9.22
C VAL A 57 1.35 5.72 10.27
N ASN A 58 0.18 5.26 9.83
CA ASN A 58 -0.90 4.84 10.72
C ASN A 58 -0.94 3.32 10.92
N GLU A 59 -0.90 2.55 9.82
CA GLU A 59 -1.05 1.10 9.86
C GLU A 59 -0.25 0.44 8.73
N LEU A 60 0.22 -0.79 8.97
CA LEU A 60 0.70 -1.70 7.94
C LEU A 60 -0.14 -2.97 7.96
N ASN A 61 -0.62 -3.41 6.79
CA ASN A 61 -1.41 -4.63 6.64
C ASN A 61 -0.59 -5.68 5.87
N TYR A 62 -0.40 -6.86 6.48
CA TYR A 62 0.36 -7.98 5.88
C TYR A 62 -0.46 -8.86 4.93
N THR A 63 -1.79 -8.74 4.98
CA THR A 63 -2.71 -9.35 4.01
C THR A 63 -3.67 -8.28 3.51
N PRO A 64 -3.18 -7.32 2.70
CA PRO A 64 -3.98 -6.19 2.29
C PRO A 64 -5.06 -6.58 1.27
N GLU A 65 -6.25 -6.00 1.40
CA GLU A 65 -7.23 -6.00 0.31
C GLU A 65 -6.83 -4.95 -0.73
N PHE A 66 -6.79 -5.32 -2.01
CA PHE A 66 -6.36 -4.45 -3.09
C PHE A 66 -7.41 -4.24 -4.19
N HIS A 67 -8.64 -4.74 -4.03
CA HIS A 67 -9.69 -4.58 -5.05
C HIS A 67 -9.99 -3.09 -5.35
N GLY A 68 -10.18 -2.28 -4.30
CA GLY A 68 -10.42 -0.84 -4.47
C GLY A 68 -9.22 -0.11 -5.07
N PHE A 69 -7.99 -0.53 -4.73
CA PHE A 69 -6.77 0.01 -5.32
C PHE A 69 -6.68 -0.29 -6.82
N MET A 70 -6.92 -1.55 -7.21
CA MET A 70 -6.92 -1.97 -8.61
C MET A 70 -7.99 -1.23 -9.42
N ALA A 71 -9.20 -1.09 -8.87
CA ALA A 71 -10.29 -0.38 -9.55
C ALA A 71 -9.95 1.11 -9.78
N ALA A 72 -9.31 1.77 -8.82
CA ALA A 72 -8.95 3.18 -8.94
C ALA A 72 -7.74 3.44 -9.84
N THR A 73 -6.75 2.54 -9.84
CA THR A 73 -5.45 2.77 -10.50
C THR A 73 -5.24 2.00 -11.79
N GLY A 74 -5.98 0.91 -12.01
CA GLY A 74 -5.76 -0.02 -13.11
C GLY A 74 -4.49 -0.88 -12.98
N ILE A 75 -3.75 -0.77 -11.86
CA ILE A 75 -2.52 -1.54 -11.65
C ILE A 75 -2.86 -3.01 -11.35
N PRO A 76 -2.25 -3.99 -12.05
CA PRO A 76 -2.52 -5.40 -11.85
C PRO A 76 -1.79 -5.95 -10.62
N VAL A 77 -2.25 -5.60 -9.41
CA VAL A 77 -1.58 -5.97 -8.15
C VAL A 77 -1.38 -7.48 -8.00
N ALA A 78 -2.36 -8.30 -8.39
CA ALA A 78 -2.24 -9.75 -8.31
C ALA A 78 -1.06 -10.31 -9.13
N ASP A 79 -0.82 -9.77 -10.32
CA ASP A 79 0.29 -10.19 -11.18
C ASP A 79 1.64 -9.81 -10.52
N HIS A 80 1.74 -8.60 -9.96
CA HIS A 80 2.94 -8.18 -9.23
C HIS A 80 3.22 -9.05 -7.98
N VAL A 81 2.18 -9.53 -7.29
CA VAL A 81 2.36 -10.47 -6.17
C VAL A 81 2.89 -11.80 -6.66
N ILE A 82 2.39 -12.31 -7.79
CA ILE A 82 2.91 -13.54 -8.42
C ILE A 82 4.38 -13.37 -8.79
N ASP A 83 4.73 -12.27 -9.45
CA ASP A 83 6.13 -11.96 -9.83
C ASP A 83 7.03 -11.91 -8.59
N TYR A 84 6.59 -11.25 -7.52
CA TYR A 84 7.33 -11.18 -6.26
C TYR A 84 7.56 -12.56 -5.63
N VAL A 85 6.52 -13.40 -5.56
CA VAL A 85 6.64 -14.75 -5.00
C VAL A 85 7.58 -15.63 -5.84
N GLN A 86 7.55 -15.51 -7.17
CA GLN A 86 8.49 -16.21 -8.05
C GLN A 86 9.93 -15.76 -7.82
N GLN A 87 10.16 -14.44 -7.67
CA GLN A 87 11.48 -13.88 -7.40
C GLN A 87 12.05 -14.35 -6.05
N VAL A 88 11.23 -14.32 -4.99
CA VAL A 88 11.64 -14.79 -3.66
C VAL A 88 11.96 -16.28 -3.71
N GLY A 89 11.08 -17.10 -4.30
CA GLY A 89 11.30 -18.55 -4.42
C GLY A 89 12.55 -18.90 -5.24
N ALA A 90 12.86 -18.14 -6.29
CA ALA A 90 14.10 -18.32 -7.05
C ALA A 90 15.34 -17.95 -6.24
N THR A 91 15.25 -16.92 -5.38
CA THR A 91 16.35 -16.49 -4.52
C THR A 91 16.64 -17.53 -3.43
N GLU A 92 15.60 -18.08 -2.80
CA GLU A 92 15.74 -19.14 -1.80
C GLU A 92 16.26 -20.46 -2.38
N ALA A 93 15.94 -20.78 -3.64
CA ALA A 93 16.43 -22.00 -4.29
C ALA A 93 17.93 -21.95 -4.68
N VAL A 94 18.54 -20.76 -4.72
CA VAL A 94 19.94 -20.52 -5.11
C VAL A 94 20.84 -20.23 -3.90
N ALA A 95 20.25 -19.92 -2.74
CA ALA A 95 20.93 -19.73 -1.46
C ALA A 95 21.24 -21.06 -0.76
#